data_AF-A0A8G1RSX3-F1
#
_entry.id   AF-A0A8G1RSX3-F1
#
_cell.length_a   1.000
_cell.length_b   1.000
_cell.length_c   1.000
_cell.angle_alpha   90.00
_cell.angle_beta   90.00
_cell.angle_gamma   90.00
#
_symmetry.space_group_name_H-M   'P 1'
#
loop_
_entity.id
_entity.type
_entity.pdbx_description
1 polymer ?
#
loop_
_entity_poly.entity_id
_entity_poly.type
_entity_poly.pdbx_seq_one_letter_code
_entity_poly.pdbx_strand_id
1 'polypeptide(L)'
;MTQPVYFADAEAEYAAGARLRLNTAEWTILSHINEHGAPMEPEDAANFDARPYACARFLVKRHHRDDTQPTQQALMRVYKQIFIVGTESQSAGERARQARQHIPLEEQQGNADRVPGGYIHTIVWNIVPGIRLGDACSAKVFWSLARAEQDLIRDAFQRTLPALRSTGYEPATGTAENLVWDASARKLFVNPLLPGFWFDRDY
;
A
#
# COMPACT_ATOMS: atom_id res chain seq x y z
N MET A 1 -5.19 -21.23 -13.01
CA MET A 1 -4.00 -20.42 -13.37
C MET A 1 -3.47 -19.80 -12.09
N THR A 2 -2.19 -19.99 -11.79
CA THR A 2 -1.52 -19.35 -10.65
C THR A 2 -1.42 -17.84 -10.95
N GLN A 3 -1.74 -16.98 -9.98
CA GLN A 3 -1.50 -15.54 -10.17
C GLN A 3 0.01 -15.30 -10.36
N PRO A 4 0.41 -14.35 -11.21
CA PRO A 4 1.82 -13.99 -11.34
C PRO A 4 2.35 -13.47 -10.02
N VAL A 5 3.59 -13.81 -9.67
CA VAL A 5 4.27 -13.23 -8.51
C VAL A 5 5.08 -12.02 -8.95
N TYR A 6 4.93 -10.91 -8.24
CA TYR A 6 5.50 -9.63 -8.61
C TYR A 6 6.65 -9.17 -7.73
N PHE A 7 6.75 -9.64 -6.48
CA PHE A 7 7.75 -9.17 -5.52
C PHE A 7 8.65 -10.29 -4.98
N ALA A 8 8.47 -10.70 -3.72
CA ALA A 8 9.51 -11.39 -2.94
C ALA A 8 10.01 -12.71 -3.55
N ASP A 9 9.14 -13.49 -4.20
CA ASP A 9 9.53 -14.76 -4.83
C ASP A 9 9.96 -14.58 -6.31
N ALA A 10 9.87 -13.36 -6.85
CA ALA A 10 10.21 -13.03 -8.22
C ALA A 10 11.45 -12.12 -8.34
N GLU A 11 11.73 -11.32 -7.31
CA GLU A 11 12.72 -10.24 -7.35
C GLU A 11 13.52 -10.20 -6.05
N ALA A 12 14.83 -10.45 -6.14
CA ALA A 12 15.73 -10.54 -4.99
C ALA A 12 15.81 -9.24 -4.15
N GLU A 13 15.47 -8.10 -4.76
CA GLU A 13 15.38 -6.80 -4.07
C GLU A 13 14.29 -6.78 -2.98
N TYR A 14 13.26 -7.63 -3.09
CA TYR A 14 12.16 -7.71 -2.12
C TYR A 14 12.24 -8.94 -1.21
N ALA A 15 13.36 -9.67 -1.26
CA ALA A 15 13.58 -10.84 -0.40
C ALA A 15 13.83 -10.43 1.06
N ALA A 16 13.60 -11.37 1.99
CA ALA A 16 13.96 -11.17 3.39
C ALA A 16 15.48 -10.89 3.53
N GLY A 17 15.82 -9.87 4.31
CA GLY A 17 17.19 -9.37 4.47
C GLY A 17 17.62 -8.30 3.46
N ALA A 18 16.86 -8.10 2.38
CA ALA A 18 17.13 -7.03 1.43
C ALA A 18 16.96 -5.65 2.09
N ARG A 19 17.72 -4.67 1.58
CA ARG A 19 17.74 -3.30 2.10
C ARG A 19 17.12 -2.35 1.09
N LEU A 20 16.13 -1.60 1.54
CA LEU A 20 15.48 -0.55 0.77
C LEU A 20 15.80 0.80 1.39
N ARG A 21 16.28 1.73 0.56
CA ARG A 21 16.55 3.10 0.96
C ARG A 21 15.43 4.01 0.45
N LEU A 22 14.78 4.71 1.36
CA LEU A 22 13.75 5.69 1.06
C LEU A 22 14.19 7.03 1.63
N ASN A 23 14.52 7.97 0.74
CA ASN A 23 15.05 9.28 1.11
C ASN A 23 16.26 9.17 2.07
N THR A 24 16.07 9.59 3.32
CA THR A 24 17.09 9.63 4.38
C THR A 24 17.06 8.42 5.31
N ALA A 25 16.20 7.42 5.06
CA ALA A 25 16.07 6.23 5.90
C ALA A 25 16.37 4.95 5.11
N GLU A 26 17.00 4.00 5.79
CA GLU A 26 17.27 2.66 5.27
C GLU A 26 16.47 1.63 6.07
N TRP A 27 15.89 0.67 5.38
CA TRP A 27 14.98 -0.33 5.94
C TRP A 27 15.40 -1.72 5.49
N THR A 28 15.42 -2.68 6.40
CA THR A 28 15.62 -4.10 6.08
C THR A 28 14.27 -4.79 6.05
N ILE A 29 14.01 -5.55 4.98
CA ILE A 29 12.83 -6.41 4.88
C ILE A 29 13.01 -7.58 5.85
N LEU A 30 12.10 -7.70 6.82
CA LEU A 30 12.06 -8.83 7.74
C LEU A 30 11.21 -9.97 7.18
N SER A 31 10.04 -9.65 6.62
CA SER A 31 9.17 -10.64 6.00
C SER A 31 8.22 -10.03 4.97
N HIS A 32 7.84 -10.86 4.00
CA HIS A 32 6.76 -10.59 3.06
C HIS A 32 5.43 -11.00 3.70
N ILE A 33 4.48 -10.05 3.78
CA ILE A 33 3.18 -10.27 4.44
C ILE A 33 2.12 -10.69 3.42
N ASN A 34 2.00 -9.94 2.33
CA ASN A 34 1.08 -10.24 1.24
C ASN A 34 1.44 -9.49 -0.04
N GLU A 35 0.87 -9.97 -1.12
CA GLU A 35 0.94 -9.38 -2.45
C GLU A 35 -0.47 -9.37 -3.07
N HIS A 36 -0.74 -8.36 -3.91
CA HIS A 36 -1.93 -8.27 -4.72
C HIS A 36 -1.60 -7.69 -6.09
N GLY A 37 -2.08 -8.34 -7.16
CA GLY A 37 -2.06 -7.81 -8.51
C GLY A 37 -3.44 -7.31 -8.93
N ALA A 38 -3.47 -6.14 -9.56
CA ALA A 38 -4.62 -5.58 -10.25
C ALA A 38 -4.31 -5.49 -11.76
N PRO A 39 -4.26 -6.63 -12.47
CA PRO A 39 -4.13 -6.64 -13.93
C PRO A 39 -5.35 -5.98 -14.57
N MET A 40 -5.17 -5.42 -15.76
CA MET A 40 -6.21 -4.67 -16.46
C MET A 40 -6.14 -4.92 -17.95
N GLU A 41 -7.30 -5.11 -18.56
CA GLU A 41 -7.44 -5.27 -20.01
C GLU A 41 -7.21 -3.93 -20.73
N PRO A 42 -6.78 -3.94 -22.00
CA PRO A 42 -6.51 -2.71 -22.75
C PRO A 42 -7.70 -1.75 -22.83
N GLU A 43 -8.92 -2.27 -22.96
CA GLU A 43 -10.14 -1.48 -23.05
C GLU A 43 -10.41 -0.74 -21.73
N ASP A 44 -10.35 -1.43 -20.59
CA ASP A 44 -10.52 -0.83 -19.28
C ASP A 44 -9.43 0.20 -18.98
N ALA A 45 -8.17 -0.12 -19.29
CA ALA A 45 -7.05 0.80 -19.09
C ALA A 45 -7.24 2.11 -19.87
N ALA A 46 -7.75 2.03 -21.10
CA ALA A 46 -8.08 3.19 -21.91
C ALA A 46 -9.31 3.96 -21.37
N ASN A 47 -10.37 3.24 -21.01
CA ASN A 47 -11.63 3.84 -20.53
C ASN A 47 -11.47 4.60 -19.21
N PHE A 48 -10.60 4.12 -18.31
CA PHE A 48 -10.41 4.70 -16.98
C PHE A 48 -9.11 5.53 -16.86
N ASP A 49 -8.33 5.66 -17.94
CA ASP A 49 -6.94 6.14 -17.92
C ASP A 49 -6.12 5.57 -16.73
N ALA A 50 -6.41 4.31 -16.41
CA ALA A 50 -5.81 3.59 -15.31
C ALA A 50 -4.56 2.86 -15.80
N ARG A 51 -3.64 2.59 -14.88
CA ARG A 51 -2.49 1.74 -15.14
C ARG A 51 -2.58 0.55 -14.19
N PRO A 52 -2.45 -0.68 -14.71
CA PRO A 52 -2.47 -1.85 -13.85
C PRO A 52 -1.24 -1.84 -12.94
N TYR A 53 -1.39 -2.39 -11.75
CA TYR A 53 -0.32 -2.41 -10.76
C TYR A 53 -0.31 -3.70 -9.96
N ALA A 54 0.83 -3.97 -9.34
CA ALA A 54 0.94 -4.91 -8.25
C ALA A 54 1.37 -4.15 -6.99
N CYS A 55 0.96 -4.64 -5.83
CA CYS A 55 1.44 -4.12 -4.56
C CYS A 55 1.76 -5.24 -3.58
N ALA A 56 2.79 -5.05 -2.77
CA ALA A 56 3.14 -5.96 -1.70
C ALA A 56 3.33 -5.21 -0.39
N ARG A 57 2.98 -5.88 0.71
CA ARG A 57 3.21 -5.39 2.07
C ARG A 57 4.29 -6.21 2.76
N PHE A 58 5.20 -5.52 3.43
CA PHE A 58 6.34 -6.10 4.13
C PHE A 58 6.35 -5.64 5.59
N LEU A 59 6.86 -6.50 6.46
CA LEU A 59 7.36 -6.08 7.76
C LEU A 59 8.81 -5.64 7.59
N VAL A 60 9.15 -4.45 8.04
CA VAL A 60 10.49 -3.88 7.90
C VAL A 60 11.06 -3.42 9.23
N LYS A 61 12.38 -3.40 9.33
CA LYS A 61 13.14 -2.81 10.44
C LYS A 61 13.93 -1.62 9.95
N ARG A 62 13.85 -0.50 10.67
CA ARG A 62 14.68 0.67 10.39
C ARG A 62 16.14 0.41 10.75
N HIS A 63 17.04 0.78 9.86
CA HIS A 63 18.46 0.90 10.19
C HIS A 63 18.70 2.28 10.81
N HIS A 64 19.12 2.30 12.08
CA HIS A 64 19.56 3.53 12.72
C HIS A 64 21.03 3.77 12.39
N ARG A 65 21.45 5.04 12.38
CA ARG A 65 22.88 5.39 12.30
C ARG A 65 23.62 5.08 13.60
N ASP A 66 22.87 4.96 14.68
CA ASP A 66 23.35 4.74 16.04
C ASP A 66 22.70 3.47 16.57
N ASP A 67 23.53 2.46 16.84
CA ASP A 67 23.11 1.14 17.30
C ASP A 67 22.50 1.16 18.72
N THR A 68 22.56 2.29 19.42
CA THR A 68 21.92 2.46 20.74
C THR A 68 20.42 2.74 20.64
N GLN A 69 19.90 3.09 19.46
CA GLN A 69 18.47 3.35 19.29
C GLN A 69 17.67 2.06 19.24
N PRO A 70 16.48 2.03 19.86
CA PRO A 70 15.63 0.84 19.86
C PRO A 70 15.25 0.47 18.42
N THR A 71 15.23 -0.83 18.15
CA THR A 71 14.79 -1.37 16.87
C THR A 71 13.36 -0.94 16.59
N GLN A 72 13.17 -0.05 15.61
CA GLN A 72 11.85 0.36 15.15
C GLN A 72 11.39 -0.54 14.00
N GLN A 73 10.36 -1.35 14.25
CA GLN A 73 9.65 -2.06 13.19
C GLN A 73 8.53 -1.20 12.60
N ALA A 74 8.28 -1.36 11.32
CA ALA A 74 7.25 -0.66 10.57
C ALA A 74 6.64 -1.57 9.51
N LEU A 75 5.50 -1.16 8.97
CA LEU A 75 4.95 -1.75 7.77
C LEU A 75 5.41 -0.93 6.57
N MET A 76 5.76 -1.62 5.49
CA MET A 76 6.09 -1.02 4.21
C MET A 76 5.13 -1.55 3.16
N ARG A 77 4.71 -0.70 2.24
CA ARG A 77 4.02 -1.13 1.02
C ARG A 77 4.69 -0.53 -0.19
N VAL A 78 4.91 -1.39 -1.17
CA VAL A 78 5.49 -1.05 -2.47
C VAL A 78 4.39 -1.27 -3.50
N TYR A 79 4.13 -0.25 -4.31
CA TYR A 79 3.29 -0.31 -5.50
C TYR A 79 4.20 -0.25 -6.72
N LYS A 80 3.99 -1.13 -7.69
CA LYS A 80 4.75 -1.17 -8.93
C LYS A 80 3.78 -1.28 -10.11
N GLN A 81 3.96 -0.44 -11.12
CA GLN A 81 3.20 -0.57 -12.36
C GLN A 81 3.50 -1.92 -13.03
N ILE A 82 2.48 -2.61 -13.49
CA ILE A 82 2.62 -3.82 -14.31
C ILE A 82 2.17 -3.52 -15.73
N PHE A 83 2.44 -4.43 -16.66
CA PHE A 83 2.00 -4.31 -18.04
C PHE A 83 0.47 -4.44 -18.13
N ILE A 84 -0.11 -3.84 -19.15
CA ILE A 84 -1.48 -4.14 -19.60
C ILE A 84 -1.53 -5.59 -20.07
N VAL A 85 -2.60 -6.30 -19.73
CA VAL A 85 -2.78 -7.71 -20.10
C VAL A 85 -2.65 -7.88 -21.62
N GLY A 86 -1.92 -8.91 -22.06
CA GLY A 86 -1.69 -9.20 -23.47
C GLY A 86 -0.49 -8.46 -24.08
N THR A 87 0.22 -7.63 -23.31
CA THR A 87 1.42 -6.91 -23.77
C THR A 87 2.73 -7.45 -23.18
N GLU A 88 2.68 -8.61 -22.51
CA GLU A 88 3.81 -9.23 -21.80
C GLU A 88 4.99 -9.49 -22.73
N SER A 89 4.70 -10.00 -23.93
CA SER A 89 5.67 -10.40 -24.93
C SER A 89 6.16 -9.27 -25.84
N GLN A 90 5.61 -8.05 -25.68
CA GLN A 90 6.00 -6.90 -26.48
C GLN A 90 7.44 -6.47 -26.18
N SER A 91 7.98 -5.56 -26.98
CA SER A 91 9.30 -4.97 -26.70
C SER A 91 9.28 -4.11 -25.43
N ALA A 92 10.44 -3.93 -24.81
CA ALA A 92 10.59 -3.03 -23.66
C ALA A 92 10.13 -1.60 -23.99
N GLY A 93 10.36 -1.12 -25.22
CA GLY A 93 9.92 0.19 -25.68
C GLY A 93 8.40 0.32 -25.81
N GLU A 94 7.71 -0.74 -26.23
CA GLU A 94 6.24 -0.75 -26.29
C GLU A 94 5.63 -0.77 -24.88
N ARG A 95 6.20 -1.55 -23.95
CA ARG A 95 5.79 -1.50 -22.55
C ARG A 95 6.09 -0.14 -21.91
N ALA A 96 7.21 0.49 -22.24
CA ALA A 96 7.56 1.82 -21.74
C ALA A 96 6.53 2.89 -22.12
N ARG A 97 5.87 2.76 -23.28
CA ARG A 97 4.79 3.68 -23.69
C ARG A 97 3.56 3.62 -22.79
N GLN A 98 3.44 2.57 -21.96
CA GLN A 98 2.36 2.43 -20.98
C GLN A 98 2.62 3.24 -19.71
N ALA A 99 3.86 3.69 -19.47
CA ALA A 99 4.22 4.50 -18.31
C ALA A 99 3.55 5.89 -18.36
N ARG A 100 3.31 6.47 -17.18
CA ARG A 100 2.89 7.87 -17.09
C ARG A 100 4.05 8.82 -17.35
N GLN A 101 3.74 9.99 -17.88
CA GLN A 101 4.68 11.11 -17.94
C GLN A 101 4.75 11.76 -16.54
N HIS A 102 5.93 12.26 -16.14
CA HIS A 102 6.17 13.03 -14.91
C HIS A 102 6.26 12.25 -13.57
N ILE A 103 6.75 11.00 -13.58
CA ILE A 103 7.18 10.33 -12.34
C ILE A 103 8.62 10.77 -12.01
N PRO A 104 8.97 11.14 -10.76
CA PRO A 104 10.35 11.41 -10.37
C PRO A 104 11.27 10.23 -10.71
N LEU A 105 12.49 10.49 -11.20
CA LEU A 105 13.39 9.41 -11.66
C LEU A 105 13.67 8.36 -10.58
N GLU A 106 13.73 8.77 -9.31
CA GLU A 106 13.94 7.88 -8.15
C GLU A 106 12.75 6.95 -7.86
N GLU A 107 11.59 7.23 -8.48
CA GLU A 107 10.37 6.43 -8.40
C GLU A 107 10.05 5.75 -9.74
N GLN A 108 10.98 5.74 -10.69
CA GLN A 108 10.82 5.08 -11.99
C GLN A 108 11.42 3.67 -12.00
N GLN A 109 10.71 2.77 -12.66
CA GLN A 109 11.20 1.47 -13.06
C GLN A 109 12.36 1.59 -14.06
N GLY A 110 13.37 0.76 -13.87
CA GLY A 110 14.54 0.69 -14.73
C GLY A 110 14.25 0.06 -16.10
N ASN A 111 15.24 0.12 -16.99
CA ASN A 111 15.10 -0.35 -18.37
C ASN A 111 14.86 -1.86 -18.52
N ALA A 112 15.25 -2.65 -17.51
CA ALA A 112 15.06 -4.10 -17.47
C ALA A 112 13.77 -4.53 -16.76
N ASP A 113 13.05 -3.59 -16.15
CA ASP A 113 11.84 -3.90 -15.41
C ASP A 113 10.67 -4.19 -16.35
N ARG A 114 9.57 -4.69 -15.77
CA ARG A 114 8.37 -5.06 -16.50
C ARG A 114 7.82 -3.90 -17.32
N VAL A 115 7.78 -2.70 -16.75
CA VAL A 115 7.34 -1.49 -17.45
C VAL A 115 8.43 -0.43 -17.31
N PRO A 116 9.40 -0.35 -18.25
CA PRO A 116 10.45 0.66 -18.20
C PRO A 116 9.88 2.08 -18.10
N GLY A 117 10.35 2.87 -17.13
CA GLY A 117 9.83 4.21 -16.86
C GLY A 117 8.46 4.24 -16.16
N GLY A 118 7.84 3.09 -15.89
CA GLY A 118 6.63 2.98 -15.06
C GLY A 118 6.92 3.35 -13.60
N TYR A 119 5.88 3.55 -12.80
CA TYR A 119 6.09 4.00 -11.41
C TYR A 119 6.44 2.85 -10.45
N ILE A 120 7.15 3.23 -9.38
CA ILE A 120 7.31 2.51 -8.13
C ILE A 120 7.03 3.50 -6.99
N HIS A 121 5.97 3.27 -6.22
CA HIS A 121 5.69 4.09 -5.03
C HIS A 121 5.86 3.25 -3.77
N THR A 122 6.70 3.71 -2.86
CA THR A 122 6.94 3.03 -1.59
C THR A 122 6.54 3.90 -0.41
N ILE A 123 5.71 3.33 0.47
CA ILE A 123 5.23 4.01 1.68
C ILE A 123 5.60 3.15 2.90
N VAL A 124 6.09 3.80 3.95
CA VAL A 124 6.40 3.16 5.24
C VAL A 124 5.64 3.86 6.34
N TRP A 125 5.02 3.10 7.24
CA TRP A 125 4.28 3.63 8.37
C TRP A 125 4.46 2.78 9.62
N ASN A 126 4.30 3.42 10.78
CA ASN A 126 4.44 2.75 12.06
C ASN A 126 3.33 1.72 12.30
N ILE A 127 3.69 0.65 12.99
CA ILE A 127 2.71 -0.28 13.56
C ILE A 127 2.06 0.43 14.75
N VAL A 128 0.72 0.55 14.71
CA VAL A 128 -0.06 1.17 15.77
C VAL A 128 -0.56 0.12 16.77
N PRO A 129 -0.68 0.47 18.07
CA PRO A 129 -1.31 -0.41 19.04
C PRO A 129 -2.80 -0.57 18.76
N GLY A 130 -3.40 -1.63 19.31
CA GLY A 130 -4.83 -1.86 19.26
C GLY A 130 -5.24 -3.05 18.39
N ILE A 131 -6.55 -3.18 18.17
CA ILE A 131 -7.17 -4.29 17.44
C ILE A 131 -7.80 -3.78 16.14
N ARG A 132 -7.64 -4.56 15.07
CA ARG A 132 -8.34 -4.29 13.82
C ARG A 132 -9.83 -4.62 14.01
N LEU A 133 -10.70 -3.72 13.59
CA LEU A 133 -12.15 -3.82 13.84
C LEU A 133 -12.90 -4.75 12.87
N GLY A 134 -12.21 -5.28 11.86
CA GLY A 134 -12.77 -6.21 10.91
C GLY A 134 -11.81 -6.68 9.83
N ASP A 135 -12.39 -7.23 8.77
CA ASP A 135 -11.74 -7.60 7.52
C ASP A 135 -12.42 -6.87 6.34
N ALA A 136 -12.01 -7.21 5.11
CA ALA A 136 -12.52 -6.58 3.88
C ALA A 136 -14.04 -6.72 3.71
N CYS A 137 -14.64 -7.74 4.31
CA CYS A 137 -16.04 -8.09 4.11
C CYS A 137 -16.90 -7.85 5.36
N SER A 138 -16.29 -7.71 6.54
CA SER A 138 -17.01 -7.74 7.81
C SER A 138 -16.41 -6.87 8.89
N ALA A 139 -17.27 -6.19 9.65
CA ALA A 139 -16.94 -5.52 10.91
C ALA A 139 -17.15 -6.43 12.13
N LYS A 140 -16.94 -7.75 11.99
CA LYS A 140 -17.27 -8.75 13.02
C LYS A 140 -16.63 -8.45 14.38
N VAL A 141 -15.36 -8.02 14.38
CA VAL A 141 -14.66 -7.69 15.63
C VAL A 141 -15.35 -6.52 16.32
N PHE A 142 -15.67 -5.44 15.60
CA PHE A 142 -16.43 -4.32 16.13
C PHE A 142 -17.76 -4.75 16.77
N TRP A 143 -18.56 -5.56 16.06
CA TRP A 143 -19.86 -6.02 16.57
C TRP A 143 -19.76 -6.96 17.76
N SER A 144 -18.61 -7.63 17.95
CA SER A 144 -18.37 -8.48 19.12
C SER A 144 -18.00 -7.71 20.40
N LEU A 145 -17.65 -6.42 20.29
CA LEU A 145 -17.31 -5.58 21.45
C LEU A 145 -18.54 -5.19 22.26
N ALA A 146 -18.35 -4.88 23.54
CA ALA A 146 -19.41 -4.35 24.40
C ALA A 146 -20.01 -3.07 23.82
N ARG A 147 -21.32 -2.85 24.04
CA ARG A 147 -22.02 -1.72 23.43
C ARG A 147 -21.38 -0.36 23.76
N ALA A 148 -20.96 -0.17 25.01
CA ALA A 148 -20.28 1.05 25.44
C ALA A 148 -18.97 1.30 24.65
N GLU A 149 -18.22 0.23 24.35
CA GLU A 149 -16.99 0.34 23.56
C GLU A 149 -17.29 0.67 22.09
N GLN A 150 -18.33 0.07 21.52
CA GLN A 150 -18.78 0.40 20.18
C GLN A 150 -19.17 1.89 20.05
N ASP A 151 -19.83 2.43 21.07
CA ASP A 151 -20.24 3.84 21.09
C ASP A 151 -19.01 4.77 21.15
N LEU A 152 -17.99 4.44 21.95
CA LEU A 152 -16.71 5.18 21.94
C LEU A 152 -16.02 5.17 20.57
N ILE A 153 -16.04 4.02 19.88
CA ILE A 153 -15.48 3.88 18.54
C ILE A 153 -16.26 4.73 17.53
N ARG A 154 -17.60 4.72 17.57
CA ARG A 154 -18.45 5.53 16.69
C ARG A 154 -18.15 7.02 16.88
N ASP A 155 -18.05 7.46 18.13
CA ASP A 155 -17.70 8.84 18.47
C ASP A 155 -16.31 9.22 17.95
N ALA A 156 -15.32 8.34 18.11
CA ALA A 156 -13.98 8.56 17.57
C ALA A 156 -13.99 8.64 16.05
N PHE A 157 -14.71 7.75 15.37
CA PHE A 157 -14.83 7.73 13.92
C PHE A 157 -15.46 9.03 13.39
N GLN A 158 -16.54 9.51 14.02
CA GLN A 158 -17.20 10.77 13.65
C GLN A 158 -16.29 11.99 13.79
N ARG A 159 -15.30 11.96 14.70
CA ARG A 159 -14.29 13.03 14.82
C ARG A 159 -13.15 12.88 13.82
N THR A 160 -12.66 11.65 13.61
CA THR A 160 -11.49 11.39 12.78
C THR A 160 -11.78 11.58 11.30
N LEU A 161 -12.93 11.14 10.80
CA LEU A 161 -13.22 11.15 9.37
C LEU A 161 -13.27 12.57 8.77
N PRO A 162 -13.96 13.56 9.37
CA PRO A 162 -13.93 14.94 8.85
C PRO A 162 -12.53 15.56 8.88
N ALA A 163 -11.75 15.30 9.93
CA ALA A 163 -10.37 15.78 10.02
C ALA A 163 -9.51 15.19 8.89
N LEU A 164 -9.64 13.88 8.64
CA LEU A 164 -8.95 13.20 7.54
C LEU A 164 -9.37 13.76 6.16
N ARG A 165 -10.67 13.97 5.94
CA ARG A 165 -11.18 14.59 4.70
C ARG A 165 -10.66 16.01 4.49
N SER A 166 -10.46 16.76 5.57
CA SER A 166 -9.92 18.12 5.48
C SER A 166 -8.46 18.17 4.97
N THR A 167 -7.75 17.04 4.97
CA THR A 167 -6.40 16.93 4.36
C THR A 167 -6.46 16.57 2.88
N GLY A 168 -7.64 16.52 2.26
CA GLY A 168 -7.82 16.06 0.88
C GLY A 168 -7.79 14.53 0.72
N TYR A 169 -7.68 13.78 1.82
CA TYR A 169 -7.72 12.31 1.77
C TYR A 169 -9.17 11.82 1.86
N GLU A 170 -9.63 11.10 0.84
CA GLU A 170 -10.92 10.39 0.85
C GLU A 170 -10.67 8.87 0.84
N PRO A 171 -11.05 8.13 1.90
CA PRO A 171 -10.88 6.68 1.91
C PRO A 171 -11.77 6.02 0.84
N ALA A 172 -11.13 5.36 -0.15
CA ALA A 172 -11.83 4.68 -1.23
C ALA A 172 -12.73 3.52 -0.77
N THR A 173 -12.38 2.85 0.35
CA THR A 173 -13.19 1.79 0.96
C THR A 173 -13.36 2.02 2.46
N GLY A 174 -14.61 2.24 2.88
CA GLY A 174 -15.01 2.42 4.29
C GLY A 174 -15.12 1.10 5.06
N THR A 175 -14.25 0.13 4.80
CA THR A 175 -14.29 -1.20 5.41
C THR A 175 -13.63 -1.21 6.79
N ALA A 176 -14.09 -2.08 7.68
CA ALA A 176 -13.58 -2.17 9.05
C ALA A 176 -12.13 -2.71 9.13
N GLU A 177 -11.60 -3.30 8.05
CA GLU A 177 -10.17 -3.67 7.93
C GLU A 177 -9.22 -2.48 8.03
N ASN A 178 -9.70 -1.29 7.66
CA ASN A 178 -8.91 -0.06 7.66
C ASN A 178 -8.97 0.64 9.02
N LEU A 179 -9.68 0.10 10.00
CA LEU A 179 -9.87 0.73 11.30
C LEU A 179 -9.17 -0.10 12.38
N VAL A 180 -8.28 0.56 13.12
CA VAL A 180 -7.61 -0.02 14.29
C VAL A 180 -7.98 0.79 15.52
N TRP A 181 -8.51 0.11 16.53
CA TRP A 181 -8.94 0.71 17.77
C TRP A 181 -7.97 0.39 18.91
N ASP A 182 -7.40 1.43 19.50
CA ASP A 182 -6.65 1.36 20.74
C ASP A 182 -7.55 1.78 21.91
N ALA A 183 -8.06 0.78 22.63
CA ALA A 183 -8.92 0.99 23.80
C ALA A 183 -8.21 1.72 24.94
N SER A 184 -6.89 1.52 25.09
CA SER A 184 -6.12 2.12 26.18
C SER A 184 -5.99 3.64 25.99
N ALA A 185 -5.76 4.08 24.76
CA ALA A 185 -5.66 5.48 24.39
C ALA A 185 -6.99 6.10 23.93
N ARG A 186 -8.06 5.30 23.82
CA ARG A 186 -9.35 5.67 23.22
C ARG A 186 -9.18 6.33 21.85
N LYS A 187 -8.30 5.76 21.04
CA LYS A 187 -7.88 6.32 19.76
C LYS A 187 -8.20 5.38 18.61
N LEU A 188 -8.83 5.93 17.59
CA LEU A 188 -9.09 5.24 16.33
C LEU A 188 -8.05 5.66 15.30
N PHE A 189 -7.34 4.68 14.77
CA PHE A 189 -6.42 4.84 13.65
C PHE A 189 -7.08 4.37 12.36
N VAL A 190 -6.95 5.17 11.31
CA VAL A 190 -7.37 4.82 9.96
C VAL A 190 -6.13 4.44 9.17
N ASN A 191 -6.09 3.23 8.62
CA ASN A 191 -5.05 2.76 7.73
C ASN A 191 -5.41 3.13 6.28
N PRO A 192 -4.68 4.04 5.62
CA PRO A 192 -5.11 4.60 4.35
C PRO A 192 -4.77 3.75 3.10
N LEU A 193 -4.18 2.56 3.22
CA LEU A 193 -3.36 1.98 2.14
C LEU A 193 -3.76 0.58 1.66
N LEU A 194 -5.03 0.20 1.75
CA LEU A 194 -5.57 -0.98 1.05
C LEU A 194 -6.16 -0.59 -0.33
N PRO A 195 -6.15 -1.49 -1.32
CA PRO A 195 -6.31 -1.13 -2.73
C PRO A 195 -7.74 -0.65 -2.98
N GLY A 196 -7.88 0.66 -3.11
CA GLY A 196 -9.06 1.30 -3.65
C GLY A 196 -8.56 2.47 -4.49
N PHE A 197 -8.87 2.42 -5.78
CA PHE A 197 -8.64 3.42 -6.82
C PHE A 197 -8.09 4.76 -6.32
N TRP A 198 -6.76 4.90 -6.36
CA TRP A 198 -6.18 6.23 -6.52
C TRP A 198 -6.45 6.63 -7.96
N PHE A 199 -7.20 7.71 -8.13
CA PHE A 199 -7.44 8.57 -9.30
C PHE A 199 -8.93 8.89 -9.43
N ASP A 200 -9.39 9.86 -8.62
CA ASP A 200 -10.25 10.89 -9.18
C ASP A 200 -10.21 12.16 -8.31
N ARG A 201 -9.62 13.21 -8.87
CA ARG A 201 -10.10 14.61 -8.94
C ARG A 201 -8.95 15.60 -8.93
N ASP A 202 -8.62 16.07 -10.13
CA ASP A 202 -8.57 17.51 -10.35
C ASP A 202 -9.93 18.09 -9.95
N TYR A 203 -9.99 18.89 -8.88
CA TYR A 203 -10.87 20.06 -8.68
C TYR A 203 -10.40 20.83 -7.44
#